data_AF-A0A920ITT4-F1
#
_entry.id   AF-A0A920ITT4-F1
#
_cell.length_a   1.000
_cell.length_b   1.000
_cell.length_c   1.000
_cell.angle_alpha   90.00
_cell.angle_beta   90.00
_cell.angle_gamma   90.00
#
_symmetry.space_group_name_H-M   'P 1'
#
loop_
_entity.id
_entity.type
_entity.pdbx_description
1 polymer ?
#
loop_
_entity_poly.entity_id
_entity_poly.type
_entity_poly.pdbx_seq_one_letter_code
_entity_poly.pdbx_strand_id
1 'polypeptide(L)'
;MSGAELVAEKWKLSREMLDEFALSSHQKAANATENKYFDKEIVPVQGKNRRIIDSMVLQDEGIRFDASFEALSGLNPVTEGGVITAGNASQITDGAAAVLVCNDAGLKRLNVIL
;
A
#
# COMPACT_ATOMS: atom_id res chain seq x y z
N MET A 1 -7.64 18.37 6.62
CA MET A 1 -6.34 17.66 6.52
C MET A 1 -5.52 18.41 5.47
N SER A 2 -4.69 19.39 5.85
CA SER A 2 -4.15 20.40 4.91
C SER A 2 -2.71 20.15 4.45
N GLY A 3 -1.97 19.24 5.10
CA GLY A 3 -0.55 19.03 4.82
C GLY A 3 -0.27 18.55 3.40
N ALA A 4 -1.02 17.56 2.92
CA ALA A 4 -0.83 17.00 1.57
C ALA A 4 -1.17 18.02 0.47
N GLU A 5 -2.23 18.80 0.66
CA GLU A 5 -2.61 19.89 -0.27
C GLU A 5 -1.52 20.96 -0.36
N LEU A 6 -0.95 21.38 0.77
CA LEU A 6 0.16 22.36 0.80
C LEU A 6 1.41 21.83 0.08
N VAL A 7 1.69 20.53 0.20
CA VAL A 7 2.78 19.88 -0.54
C VAL A 7 2.47 19.86 -2.03
N ALA A 8 1.26 19.45 -2.42
CA ALA A 8 0.84 19.42 -3.81
C ALA A 8 0.92 20.80 -4.46
N GLU A 9 0.44 21.85 -3.79
CA GLU A 9 0.53 23.23 -4.24
C GLU A 9 2.00 23.68 -4.39
N LYS A 10 2.81 23.50 -3.34
CA LYS A 10 4.23 23.90 -3.32
C LYS A 10 5.02 23.29 -4.48
N TRP A 11 4.75 22.02 -4.80
CA TRP A 11 5.44 21.28 -5.85
C TRP A 11 4.68 21.23 -7.18
N LYS A 12 3.54 21.94 -7.28
CA LYS A 12 2.68 22.00 -8.47
C LYS A 12 2.28 20.62 -9.00
N LEU A 13 1.94 19.71 -8.09
CA LEU A 13 1.46 18.38 -8.43
C LEU A 13 0.00 18.47 -8.88
N SER A 14 -0.28 18.11 -10.13
CA SER A 14 -1.64 18.15 -10.66
C SER A 14 -2.47 16.95 -10.18
N ARG A 15 -3.80 17.07 -10.27
CA ARG A 15 -4.72 15.97 -9.94
C ARG A 15 -4.43 14.73 -10.77
N GLU A 16 -4.16 14.91 -12.06
CA GLU A 16 -3.88 13.83 -13.01
C GLU A 16 -2.58 13.09 -12.62
N MET A 17 -1.51 13.82 -12.28
CA MET A 17 -0.25 13.21 -11.82
C MET A 17 -0.44 12.35 -10.58
N LEU A 18 -1.26 12.80 -9.64
CA LEU A 18 -1.54 12.09 -8.40
C LEU A 18 -2.38 10.82 -8.66
N ASP A 19 -3.39 10.92 -9.52
CA ASP A 19 -4.24 9.78 -9.88
C ASP A 19 -3.47 8.76 -10.74
N GLU A 20 -2.58 9.19 -11.64
CA GLU A 20 -1.67 8.31 -12.39
C GLU A 20 -0.71 7.55 -11.45
N PHE A 21 -0.17 8.24 -10.45
CA PHE A 21 0.68 7.60 -9.45
C PHE A 21 -0.09 6.56 -8.64
N ALA A 22 -1.32 6.89 -8.21
CA ALA A 22 -2.18 5.97 -7.47
C ALA A 22 -2.54 4.73 -8.30
N LEU A 23 -2.88 4.91 -9.58
CA LEU A 23 -3.11 3.80 -10.52
C LEU A 23 -1.88 2.91 -10.66
N SER A 24 -0.71 3.51 -10.90
CA SER A 24 0.55 2.78 -11.03
C SER A 24 0.89 2.00 -9.75
N SER A 25 0.60 2.56 -8.58
CA SER A 25 0.79 1.91 -7.28
C SER A 25 -0.04 0.63 -7.18
N HIS A 26 -1.34 0.70 -7.48
CA HIS A 26 -2.22 -0.48 -7.48
C HIS A 26 -1.81 -1.53 -8.52
N GLN A 27 -1.45 -1.11 -9.73
CA GLN A 27 -1.00 -2.03 -10.80
C GLN A 27 0.27 -2.78 -10.42
N LYS A 28 1.26 -2.09 -9.83
CA LYS A 28 2.51 -2.72 -9.35
C LYS A 28 2.24 -3.71 -8.23
N ALA A 29 1.40 -3.34 -7.27
CA ALA A 29 1.03 -4.20 -6.16
C ALA A 29 0.27 -5.45 -6.64
N ALA A 30 -0.72 -5.28 -7.52
CA ALA A 30 -1.46 -6.38 -8.14
C ALA A 30 -0.53 -7.35 -8.88
N ASN A 31 0.37 -6.81 -9.73
CA ASN A 31 1.36 -7.62 -10.43
C ASN A 31 2.29 -8.38 -9.46
N ALA A 32 2.75 -7.73 -8.39
CA ALA A 32 3.60 -8.37 -7.38
C ALA A 32 2.86 -9.51 -6.65
N THR A 33 1.59 -9.33 -6.32
CA THR A 33 0.75 -10.37 -5.71
C THR A 33 0.51 -11.54 -6.68
N GLU A 34 0.12 -11.27 -7.92
CA GLU A 34 -0.14 -12.31 -8.94
C GLU A 34 1.11 -13.13 -9.27
N ASN A 35 2.28 -12.47 -9.30
CA ASN A 35 3.57 -13.11 -9.53
C ASN A 35 4.24 -13.62 -8.25
N LYS A 36 3.54 -13.62 -7.10
CA LYS A 36 4.01 -14.18 -5.83
C LYS A 36 5.31 -13.56 -5.31
N TYR A 37 5.58 -12.30 -5.65
CA TYR A 37 6.77 -11.60 -5.17
C TYR A 37 6.70 -11.33 -3.66
N PHE A 38 5.51 -11.21 -3.10
CA PHE A 38 5.29 -11.02 -1.67
C PHE A 38 5.30 -12.31 -0.83
N ASP A 39 5.29 -13.50 -1.45
CA ASP A 39 5.21 -14.78 -0.72
C ASP A 39 6.36 -14.99 0.27
N LYS A 40 7.51 -14.35 0.06
CA LYS A 40 8.68 -14.46 0.94
C LYS A 40 8.66 -13.51 2.14
N GLU A 41 7.83 -12.48 2.11
CA GLU A 41 7.80 -11.41 3.13
C GLU A 41 6.49 -11.35 3.90
N ILE A 42 5.37 -11.81 3.32
CA ILE A 42 4.10 -11.94 4.03
C ILE A 42 4.14 -13.16 4.95
N VAL A 43 4.00 -12.91 6.25
CA VAL A 43 3.75 -13.97 7.23
C VAL A 43 2.23 -14.14 7.37
N PRO A 44 1.67 -15.33 7.04
CA PRO A 44 0.24 -15.57 7.18
C PRO A 44 -0.25 -15.32 8.61
N VAL A 45 -1.32 -14.53 8.74
CA VAL A 45 -2.00 -14.30 10.03
C VAL A 45 -3.42 -14.82 9.98
N GLN A 46 -3.93 -15.29 11.12
CA GLN A 46 -5.32 -15.71 11.21
C GLN A 46 -6.21 -14.47 11.27
N GLY A 47 -7.13 -14.36 10.33
CA GLY A 47 -8.12 -13.30 10.26
C GLY A 47 -9.54 -13.86 10.17
N LYS A 48 -10.52 -12.95 10.20
CA LYS A 48 -11.93 -13.27 9.99
C LYS A 48 -12.37 -12.69 8.66
N ASN A 49 -12.86 -13.52 7.75
CA ASN A 49 -13.46 -13.01 6.53
C ASN A 49 -14.86 -12.39 6.81
N ARG A 50 -15.49 -11.81 5.78
CA ARG A 50 -16.85 -11.22 5.88
C ARG A 50 -17.93 -12.17 6.41
N ARG A 51 -17.71 -13.49 6.35
CA ARG A 51 -18.63 -14.51 6.86
C ARG A 51 -18.28 -14.96 8.29
N ILE A 52 -17.31 -14.31 8.94
CA ILE A 52 -16.79 -14.63 10.28
C ILE A 52 -16.29 -16.08 10.33
N ILE A 53 -15.70 -16.54 9.23
CA ILE A 53 -15.00 -17.82 9.18
C ILE A 53 -13.53 -17.50 9.36
N ASP A 54 -12.89 -18.21 10.29
CA ASP A 54 -11.45 -18.12 10.49
C ASP A 54 -10.75 -18.55 9.19
N SER A 55 -9.93 -17.65 8.66
CA SER A 55 -9.16 -17.88 7.44
C SER A 55 -7.80 -17.23 7.56
N MET A 56 -6.80 -17.82 6.92
CA MET A 56 -5.49 -17.19 6.82
C MET A 56 -5.57 -16.00 5.87
N VAL A 57 -5.09 -14.84 6.31
CA VAL A 57 -4.83 -13.69 5.45
C VAL A 57 -3.46 -13.91 4.81
N LEU A 58 -3.47 -14.05 3.48
CA LEU A 58 -2.29 -14.42 2.68
C LEU A 58 -1.85 -13.30 1.73
N GLN A 59 -2.67 -12.26 1.56
CA GLN A 59 -2.48 -11.19 0.59
C GLN A 59 -3.00 -9.88 1.16
N ASP A 60 -2.44 -8.76 0.69
CA ASP A 60 -2.89 -7.43 1.08
C ASP A 60 -4.30 -7.12 0.52
N GLU A 61 -5.26 -6.88 1.42
CA GLU A 61 -6.67 -6.60 1.08
C GLU A 61 -6.88 -5.21 0.47
N GLY A 62 -5.89 -4.33 0.62
CA GLY A 62 -5.94 -2.94 0.16
C GLY A 62 -5.81 -2.79 -1.36
N ILE A 63 -5.26 -3.81 -2.05
CA ILE A 63 -5.01 -3.75 -3.48
C ILE A 63 -6.34 -3.72 -4.25
N ARG A 64 -6.44 -2.82 -5.23
CA ARG A 64 -7.55 -2.74 -6.18
C ARG A 64 -7.05 -3.29 -7.52
N PHE A 65 -7.30 -4.58 -7.75
CA PHE A 65 -6.89 -5.28 -8.97
C PHE A 65 -7.56 -4.73 -10.24
N ASP A 66 -8.71 -4.08 -10.07
CA ASP A 66 -9.53 -3.45 -11.10
C ASP A 66 -9.37 -1.92 -11.13
N ALA A 67 -8.34 -1.36 -10.48
CA ALA A 67 -8.11 0.08 -10.47
C ALA A 67 -8.04 0.64 -11.90
N SER A 68 -8.74 1.75 -12.14
CA SER A 68 -8.73 2.48 -13.41
C SER A 68 -8.54 3.97 -13.18
N PHE A 69 -8.00 4.66 -14.19
CA PHE A 69 -7.84 6.11 -14.14
C PHE A 69 -9.20 6.80 -14.05
N GLU A 70 -10.20 6.30 -14.78
CA GLU A 70 -11.56 6.84 -14.80
C GLU A 70 -12.18 6.79 -13.39
N ALA A 71 -12.05 5.65 -12.69
CA ALA A 71 -12.56 5.50 -11.33
C ALA A 71 -11.88 6.46 -10.35
N LEU A 72 -10.56 6.63 -10.46
CA LEU A 72 -9.78 7.54 -9.61
C LEU A 72 -10.13 9.01 -9.89
N SER A 73 -10.20 9.41 -11.16
CA SER A 73 -10.56 10.77 -11.59
C SER A 73 -11.98 11.17 -11.15
N GLY A 74 -12.89 10.20 -11.06
CA GLY A 74 -14.27 10.41 -10.62
C GLY A 74 -14.43 10.70 -9.13
N LEU A 75 -13.38 10.55 -8.32
CA LEU A 75 -13.45 10.81 -6.89
C LEU A 75 -13.39 12.31 -6.57
N ASN A 76 -14.22 12.71 -5.61
CA ASN A 76 -14.22 14.07 -5.09
C ASN A 76 -12.96 14.31 -4.23
N PRO A 77 -12.36 15.52 -4.31
CA PRO A 77 -11.36 15.94 -3.35
C PRO A 77 -11.87 15.94 -1.92
N VAL A 78 -10.99 15.62 -0.97
CA VAL A 78 -11.29 15.63 0.48
C VAL A 78 -11.41 17.06 1.01
N THR A 79 -10.74 18.01 0.36
CA THR A 79 -10.84 19.45 0.64
C THR A 79 -11.41 20.14 -0.59
N GLU A 80 -12.35 21.08 -0.40
CA GLU A 80 -12.92 21.86 -1.49
C GLU A 80 -11.82 22.60 -2.28
N GLY A 81 -11.82 22.45 -3.61
CA GLY A 81 -10.79 23.01 -4.50
C GLY A 81 -9.42 22.32 -4.44
N GLY A 82 -9.26 21.27 -3.63
CA GLY A 82 -8.03 20.50 -3.51
C GLY A 82 -7.83 19.45 -4.61
N VAL A 83 -6.67 18.80 -4.60
CA VAL A 83 -6.31 17.73 -5.55
C VAL A 83 -6.21 16.34 -4.88
N ILE A 84 -6.26 16.27 -3.55
CA ILE A 84 -6.17 15.02 -2.80
C ILE A 84 -7.54 14.37 -2.69
N THR A 85 -7.64 13.10 -3.06
CA THR A 85 -8.86 12.27 -2.96
C THR A 85 -8.61 11.03 -2.10
N ALA A 86 -9.68 10.29 -1.80
CA ALA A 86 -9.56 8.99 -1.14
C ALA A 86 -8.82 7.95 -2.01
N GLY A 87 -8.76 8.12 -3.33
CA GLY A 87 -8.11 7.18 -4.25
C GLY A 87 -6.64 7.45 -4.47
N ASN A 88 -6.19 8.70 -4.30
CA ASN A 88 -4.78 9.08 -4.41
C ASN A 88 -4.08 9.32 -3.06
N ALA A 89 -4.75 8.94 -1.97
CA ALA A 89 -4.21 8.90 -0.62
C ALA A 89 -3.98 7.46 -0.15
N SER A 90 -3.10 7.28 0.84
CA SER A 90 -2.91 5.97 1.48
C SER A 90 -4.18 5.50 2.18
N GLN A 91 -4.44 4.21 2.11
CA GLN A 91 -5.54 3.59 2.83
C GLN A 91 -5.28 3.54 4.34
N ILE A 92 -6.36 3.43 5.11
CA ILE A 92 -6.29 3.03 6.51
C ILE A 92 -6.18 1.52 6.53
N THR A 93 -5.11 1.00 7.13
CA THR A 93 -4.78 -0.43 7.09
C THR A 93 -4.33 -0.91 8.45
N ASP A 94 -4.76 -2.12 8.82
CA ASP A 94 -4.25 -2.85 9.98
C ASP A 94 -3.11 -3.76 9.54
N GLY A 95 -1.92 -3.58 10.10
CA GLY A 95 -0.74 -4.36 9.73
C GLY A 95 0.42 -4.16 10.70
N ALA A 96 1.38 -5.08 10.65
CA ALA A 96 2.62 -5.03 11.43
C ALA A 96 3.79 -5.53 10.60
N ALA A 97 4.98 -4.98 10.86
CA ALA A 97 6.23 -5.42 10.26
C ALA A 97 7.31 -5.53 11.34
N ALA A 98 8.25 -6.46 11.17
CA ALA A 98 9.41 -6.63 12.05
C ALA A 98 10.66 -6.90 11.22
N VAL A 99 11.79 -6.35 11.66
CA VAL A 99 13.09 -6.56 11.03
C VAL A 99 14.11 -6.91 12.12
N LEU A 100 14.93 -7.93 11.86
CA LEU A 100 16.08 -8.26 12.70
C LEU A 100 17.34 -7.65 12.09
N VAL A 101 17.97 -6.72 12.81
CA VAL A 101 19.24 -6.10 12.41
C VAL A 101 20.35 -6.63 13.30
N CYS A 102 21.46 -7.04 12.71
CA CYS A 102 22.63 -7.50 13.44
C CYS A 102 23.93 -7.11 12.72
N ASN A 103 25.02 -7.00 13.49
CA ASN A 103 26.36 -6.83 12.94
C ASN A 103 27.00 -8.19 12.62
N ASP A 104 28.15 -8.18 11.95
CA ASP A 104 28.88 -9.40 11.54
C ASP A 104 29.16 -10.36 12.71
N ALA A 105 29.50 -9.82 13.89
CA ALA A 105 29.73 -10.62 15.07
C ALA A 105 28.45 -11.34 15.55
N GLY A 106 27.31 -10.65 15.50
CA GLY A 106 25.99 -11.22 15.80
C GLY A 106 25.58 -12.31 14.81
N LEU A 107 25.76 -12.08 13.50
CA LEU A 107 25.50 -13.08 12.46
C LEU A 107 26.28 -14.37 12.70
N LYS A 108 27.60 -14.26 12.93
CA LYS A 108 28.48 -15.40 13.24
C LYS A 108 28.04 -16.14 14.49
N ARG A 109 27.63 -15.43 15.54
CA ARG A 109 27.15 -16.05 16.79
C ARG A 109 25.85 -16.81 16.61
N LEU A 110 24.95 -16.31 15.77
CA LEU A 110 23.65 -16.93 15.49
C LEU A 110 23.74 -18.05 14.44
N ASN A 111 24.93 -18.30 13.87
CA ASN A 111 25.14 -19.24 12.76
C ASN A 111 24.20 -18.99 11.56
N VAL A 112 23.83 -17.74 11.33
CA VAL A 112 23.03 -17.34 10.16
C VAL A 112 23.99 -17.04 9.02
N ILE A 113 23.84 -17.77 7.91
CA ILE A 113 24.54 -17.50 6.65
C ILE A 113 23.52 -16.85 5.72
N LEU A 114 23.81 -15.63 5.28
CA LEU A 114 23.02 -14.89 4.28
C LEU A 114 23.36 -15.37 2.87
#